data_AF-A0A920CA48-F1
#
_entry.id   AF-A0A920CA48-F1
#
_cell.length_a   1.000
_cell.length_b   1.000
_cell.length_c   1.000
_cell.angle_alpha   90.00
_cell.angle_beta   90.00
_cell.angle_gamma   90.00
#
_symmetry.space_group_name_H-M   'P 1'
#
loop_
_entity.id
_entity.type
_entity.pdbx_description
1 polymer ?
#
loop_
_entity_poly.entity_id
_entity_poly.type
_entity_poly.pdbx_seq_one_letter_code
_entity_poly.pdbx_strand_id
1 'polypeptide(L)' 'MIKRSTLESVYRTYMPDVYRYLRSLCGDDAAAEDLVQETFYRAYLHLEKSRCPILKFCCFWARQQLRKTREREEQDKRRF' A
#
# COMPACT_ATOMS: atom_id res chain seq x y z
N MET A 1 3.84 15.50 -20.21
CA MET A 1 2.61 15.36 -19.40
C MET A 1 2.29 13.88 -19.28
N ILE A 2 2.43 13.28 -18.10
CA ILE A 2 1.90 11.94 -17.84
C ILE A 2 0.38 12.02 -18.01
N LYS A 3 -0.20 11.19 -18.88
CA LYS A 3 -1.63 11.18 -19.13
C LYS A 3 -2.34 10.74 -17.85
N ARG A 4 -3.02 11.68 -17.17
CA ARG A 4 -3.88 11.42 -15.99
C ARG A 4 -4.85 10.25 -16.22
N SER A 5 -5.30 10.09 -17.47
CA SER A 5 -6.16 8.99 -17.92
C SER A 5 -5.54 7.60 -17.79
N THR A 6 -4.21 7.45 -17.82
CA THR A 6 -3.53 6.15 -17.63
C THR A 6 -3.45 5.75 -16.16
N LEU A 7 -3.25 6.71 -15.26
CA LEU A 7 -3.22 6.42 -13.83
C LEU A 7 -4.62 6.10 -13.30
N GLU A 8 -5.65 6.83 -13.73
CA GLU A 8 -7.02 6.55 -13.31
C GLU A 8 -7.47 5.15 -13.77
N SER A 9 -7.08 4.73 -14.97
CA SER A 9 -7.39 3.39 -15.46
C SER A 9 -6.62 2.30 -14.71
N VAL A 10 -5.35 2.53 -14.38
CA VAL A 10 -4.57 1.64 -13.48
C VAL A 10 -5.23 1.58 -12.10
N TYR A 11 -5.62 2.72 -11.52
CA TYR A 11 -6.31 2.77 -10.24
C TYR A 11 -7.60 1.95 -10.28
N ARG A 12 -8.50 2.20 -11.23
CA ARG A 12 -9.77 1.45 -11.35
C ARG A 12 -9.57 -0.04 -11.59
N THR A 13 -8.50 -0.41 -12.30
CA THR A 13 -8.20 -1.82 -12.61
C THR A 13 -7.65 -2.56 -11.40
N TYR A 14 -6.71 -1.96 -10.66
CA TYR A 14 -6.00 -2.65 -9.58
C TYR A 14 -6.57 -2.39 -8.18
N MET A 15 -7.39 -1.35 -7.99
CA MET A 15 -7.99 -1.02 -6.69
C MET A 15 -8.76 -2.20 -6.08
N PRO A 16 -9.63 -2.95 -6.80
CA PRO A 16 -10.39 -4.05 -6.21
C PRO A 16 -9.49 -5.18 -5.69
N ASP A 17 -8.46 -5.53 -6.44
CA ASP A 17 -7.51 -6.59 -6.08
C ASP A 17 -6.60 -6.18 -4.93
N VAL A 18 -6.08 -4.94 -4.96
CA VAL A 18 -5.26 -4.38 -3.88
C VAL A 18 -6.08 -4.25 -2.60
N TYR A 19 -7.33 -3.78 -2.70
CA TYR A 19 -8.24 -3.69 -1.56
C TYR A 19 -8.53 -5.07 -0.95
N ARG A 20 -8.87 -6.08 -1.76
CA ARG A 20 -9.09 -7.45 -1.28
C ARG A 20 -7.84 -8.04 -0.62
N TYR A 21 -6.68 -7.80 -1.21
CA TYR A 21 -5.40 -8.23 -0.64
C TYR A 21 -5.12 -7.56 0.71
N LEU A 22 -5.26 -6.23 0.80
CA LEU A 22 -5.03 -5.49 2.04
C LEU A 22 -6.08 -5.81 3.11
N ARG A 23 -7.34 -6.00 2.73
CA ARG A 23 -8.40 -6.48 3.62
C ARG A 23 -8.09 -7.88 4.16
N SER A 24 -7.59 -8.79 3.32
CA SER A 24 -7.17 -10.13 3.77
C SER A 24 -5.98 -10.10 4.75
N LEU A 25 -5.13 -9.06 4.67
CA LEU A 25 -3.98 -8.87 5.55
C LEU A 25 -4.32 -8.14 6.85
N CYS A 26 -5.25 -7.18 6.80
CA CYS A 26 -5.58 -6.34 7.95
C CYS A 26 -6.75 -6.87 8.77
N GLY A 27 -7.64 -7.66 8.16
CA GLY A 27 -8.85 -8.17 8.80
C GLY A 27 -9.88 -7.09 9.16
N ASP A 28 -9.60 -5.83 8.83
CA ASP A 28 -10.40 -4.65 9.13
C ASP A 28 -10.58 -3.81 7.86
N ASP A 29 -11.82 -3.37 7.63
CA ASP A 29 -12.24 -2.64 6.45
C ASP A 29 -11.69 -1.22 6.43
N ALA A 30 -11.69 -0.53 7.57
CA ALA A 30 -11.17 0.83 7.68
C ALA A 30 -9.65 0.88 7.45
N ALA A 31 -8.90 -0.03 8.08
CA ALA A 31 -7.47 -0.15 7.87
C ALA A 31 -7.10 -0.50 6.42
N ALA A 32 -7.88 -1.34 5.75
CA ALA A 32 -7.65 -1.70 4.36
C ALA A 32 -7.87 -0.50 3.42
N GLU A 33 -8.92 0.28 3.65
CA GLU A 33 -9.27 1.44 2.83
C GLU A 33 -8.21 2.55 2.93
N ASP A 34 -7.74 2.85 4.15
CA ASP A 34 -6.64 3.80 4.38
C ASP A 34 -5.35 3.36 3.69
N LEU A 35 -5.00 2.07 3.78
CA LEU A 35 -3.79 1.55 3.14
C LEU A 35 -3.87 1.57 1.61
N VAL A 36 -5.03 1.28 1.03
CA VAL A 36 -5.26 1.42 -0.42
C VAL A 36 -5.01 2.86 -0.83
N GLN A 37 -5.67 3.82 -0.19
CA GLN A 37 -5.54 5.23 -0.56
C GLN A 37 -4.10 5.72 -0.43
N GLU A 38 -3.43 5.42 0.68
CA GLU A 38 -2.04 5.82 0.91
C GLU A 38 -1.08 5.20 -0.11
N THR A 39 -1.31 3.93 -0.49
CA THR A 39 -0.48 3.23 -1.48
C THR A 39 -0.59 3.88 -2.86
N PHE A 40 -1.82 4.14 -3.33
CA PHE A 40 -2.03 4.77 -4.63
C PHE A 40 -1.65 6.25 -4.66
N TYR A 41 -1.86 6.98 -3.56
CA TYR A 41 -1.44 8.38 -3.42
C TYR A 41 0.09 8.52 -3.54
N ARG A 42 0.83 7.66 -2.87
CA ARG A 42 2.30 7.65 -2.98
C ARG A 42 2.79 7.16 -4.34
N ALA A 43 2.09 6.22 -4.98
CA ALA A 43 2.40 5.79 -6.34
C ALA A 43 2.20 6.93 -7.34
N TYR A 44 1.13 7.72 -7.17
CA TYR A 44 0.87 8.94 -7.93
C TYR A 44 2.00 9.97 -7.75
N LEU A 45 2.37 10.26 -6.50
CA LEU A 45 3.47 11.19 -6.20
C LEU A 45 4.81 10.72 -6.77
N HIS A 46 5.09 9.41 -6.78
CA HIS A 46 6.29 8.85 -7.39
C HIS A 46 6.28 8.96 -8.91
N LEU A 47 5.14 8.75 -9.55
CA LEU A 47 4.99 8.93 -10.99
C LEU A 47 5.16 10.39 -11.40
N GLU A 48 4.69 11.34 -10.58
CA GLU A 48 4.96 12.77 -10.79
C GLU A 48 6.41 13.15 -10.52
N LYS A 49 7.09 12.56 -9.53
CA LYS A 49 8.44 12.95 -9.10
C LYS A 49 9.60 12.16 -9.72
N SER A 50 9.42 10.96 -10.27
CA SER A 50 10.58 10.06 -10.49
C SER A 50 10.45 9.06 -11.65
N ARG A 51 11.46 9.07 -12.54
CA ARG A 51 11.79 8.00 -13.52
C ARG A 51 12.36 6.73 -12.85
N CYS A 52 11.84 6.28 -11.71
CA CYS A 52 12.38 5.13 -10.97
C CYS A 52 11.34 4.00 -10.80
N PRO A 53 11.73 2.71 -10.85
CA PRO A 53 10.79 1.62 -11.04
C PRO A 53 10.06 1.27 -9.73
N ILE A 54 8.76 1.03 -9.86
CA ILE A 54 7.79 0.49 -8.89
C ILE A 54 8.39 -0.53 -7.90
N LEU A 55 9.37 -1.34 -8.32
CA LEU A 55 10.06 -2.32 -7.48
C LEU A 55 10.67 -1.76 -6.19
N LYS A 56 11.30 -0.57 -6.24
CA LYS A 56 11.89 0.05 -5.04
C LYS A 56 10.81 0.51 -4.05
N PHE A 57 9.67 0.95 -4.56
CA PHE A 57 8.52 1.35 -3.76
C PHE A 57 7.86 0.14 -3.10
N CYS A 58 7.68 -0.97 -3.84
CA CYS A 58 7.18 -2.23 -3.31
C CYS A 58 8.08 -2.78 -2.19
N CYS A 59 9.40 -2.80 -2.37
CA CYS A 59 10.33 -3.25 -1.33
C CYS A 59 10.33 -2.35 -0.07
N PHE A 60 10.14 -1.04 -0.25
CA PHE A 60 10.03 -0.11 0.87
C PHE A 60 8.77 -0.38 1.70
N TRP A 61 7.62 -0.54 1.05
CA TRP A 61 6.36 -0.85 1.73
C TRP A 61 6.33 -2.23 2.36
N ALA A 62 6.87 -3.25 1.70
CA ALA A 62 7.01 -4.59 2.27
C ALA A 62 7.82 -4.54 3.58
N ARG A 63 8.92 -3.76 3.63
CA ARG A 63 9.68 -3.53 4.87
C ARG A 63 8.90 -2.80 5.95
N GLN A 64 8.13 -1.76 5.59
CA GLN A 64 7.29 -1.04 6.56
C GLN A 64 6.20 -1.95 7.16
N GLN A 65 5.61 -2.81 6.33
CA GLN A 65 4.59 -3.75 6.79
C GLN A 65 5.18 -4.82 7.71
N LEU A 66 6.35 -5.38 7.38
CA LEU A 66 7.06 -6.33 8.24
C LEU A 66 7.40 -5.72 9.61
N ARG A 67 7.77 -4.43 9.64
CA ARG A 67 8.04 -3.70 10.88
C ARG A 67 6.79 -3.59 11.76
N LYS A 68 5.65 -3.21 11.17
CA LYS A 68 4.36 -3.11 11.91
C LYS A 68 3.90 -4.47 12.46
N THR A 69 4.09 -5.55 11.70
CA THR A 69 3.74 -6.90 12.16
C THR A 69 4.60 -7.32 13.35
N ARG A 70 5.92 -7.04 13.30
CA ARG A 70 6.82 -7.32 14.43
C ARG A 70 6.48 -6.53 15.70
N GLU A 71 6.11 -5.26 15.57
CA GLU A 71 5.70 -4.43 16.70
C GLU A 71 4.39 -4.93 17.34
N ARG A 72 3.47 -5.51 16.56
CA ARG A 72 2.25 -6.16 17.07
C ARG A 72 2.55 -7.48 17.78
N GLU A 73 3.44 -8.32 17.24
CA GLU A 73 3.89 -9.55 17.90
C GLU A 73 4.63 -9.27 19.22
N GLU A 74 5.42 -8.20 19.29
CA GLU A 74 6.10 -7.77 20.51
C GLU A 74 5.13 -7.18 21.55
N GLN A 75 4.04 -6.53 21.14
CA GLN A 75 2.99 -6.08 22.06
C GLN A 75 2.12 -7.23 22.59
N ASP A 76 1.82 -8.24 21.77
CA ASP A 76 1.08 -9.43 22.22
C ASP A 76 1.89 -10.27 23.21
N LYS A 77 3.22 -10.36 23.01
CA LYS A 77 4.13 -11.01 23.98
C LYS A 77 4.32 -10.26 25.29
N ARG A 78 3.94 -8.98 25.38
CA ARG A 78 3.97 -8.19 26.62
C ARG A 78 2.63 -8.18 27.35
N ARG A 79 1.57 -8.74 26.73
CA ARG A 79 0.24 -8.91 27.32
C ARG A 79 0.03 -10.27 27.98
N PHE A 80 1.00 -11.18 27.85
CA PHE A 80 1.14 -12.41 28.62
C PHE A 80 2.42 -12.32 29.47
#